data_AF-A0A956B7D2-F1
#
_entry.id   AF-A0A956B7D2-F1
#
_cell.length_a   1.000
_cell.length_b   1.000
_cell.length_c   1.000
_cell.angle_alpha   90.00
_cell.angle_beta   90.00
_cell.angle_gamma   90.00
#
_symmetry.space_group_name_H-M   'P 1'
#
loop_
_entity.id
_entity.type
_entity.pdbx_description
1 polymer ?
#
loop_
_entity_poly.entity_id
_entity_poly.type
_entity_poly.pdbx_seq_one_letter_code
_entity_poly.pdbx_strand_id
1 'polypeptide(L)' 'VVSHGGVMSAFTAHVLGLPPERRPALRTLNGCISTFERVDGDWRMLTFGSVAHLGHDPAPRPPPGALSSA' A
#
# COMPACT_ATOMS: atom_id res chain seq x y z
N VAL A 1 3.13 12.70 -0.64
CA VAL A 1 4.38 12.17 -1.21
C VAL A 1 4.03 11.24 -2.34
N VAL A 2 4.64 11.38 -3.52
CA VAL A 2 4.52 10.41 -4.63
C VAL A 2 5.77 9.55 -4.63
N SER A 3 5.63 8.23 -4.61
CA SER A 3 6.76 7.31 -4.53
C SER A 3 6.40 5.93 -5.09
N HIS A 4 7.34 4.99 -4.98
CA HIS A 4 7.18 3.61 -5.40
C HIS A 4 6.72 2.71 -4.25
N GLY A 5 6.15 1.55 -4.60
CA GLY A 5 5.61 0.61 -3.62
C GLY A 5 6.60 0.22 -2.53
N GLY A 6 7.87 -0.03 -2.86
CA GLY A 6 8.88 -0.40 -1.85
C GLY A 6 9.10 0.66 -0.76
N VAL A 7 9.15 1.94 -1.14
CA VAL A 7 9.32 3.05 -0.19
C VAL A 7 8.04 3.21 0.64
N MET A 8 6.88 3.16 -0.01
CA MET A 8 5.59 3.29 0.67
C MET A 8 5.34 2.14 1.66
N SER A 9 5.67 0.90 1.30
CA SER A 9 5.58 -0.26 2.20
C SER A 9 6.54 -0.14 3.39
N ALA A 10 7.77 0.35 3.18
CA ALA A 10 8.73 0.55 4.27
C ALA A 10 8.28 1.64 5.25
N PHE A 11 7.79 2.78 4.73
CA PHE A 11 7.23 3.85 5.56
C PHE A 11 6.00 3.37 6.35
N THR A 12 5.08 2.67 5.68
CA THR A 12 3.88 2.13 6.31
C THR A 12 4.24 1.12 7.43
N ALA A 13 5.23 0.26 7.20
CA ALA A 13 5.72 -0.66 8.22
C ALA A 13 6.31 0.07 9.44
N HIS A 14 7.07 1.15 9.20
CA HIS A 14 7.59 2.00 10.27
C HIS A 14 6.47 2.63 11.11
N VAL A 15 5.45 3.22 10.44
CA VAL A 15 4.28 3.81 11.12
C VAL A 15 3.53 2.78 11.97
N LEU A 16 3.40 1.55 11.49
CA LEU A 16 2.69 0.47 12.20
C LEU A 16 3.55 -0.26 13.26
N GLY A 17 4.83 0.10 13.42
CA GLY A 17 5.76 -0.64 14.27
C GLY A 17 5.98 -2.09 13.83
N LEU A 18 5.77 -2.40 12.54
CA LEU A 18 5.93 -3.75 12.03
C LEU A 18 7.40 -4.09 11.86
N PRO A 19 7.81 -5.32 12.23
CA PRO A 19 9.18 -5.74 12.06
C PRO A 19 9.46 -5.98 10.56
N PRO A 20 10.72 -5.82 10.10
CA PRO A 20 11.08 -5.79 8.68
C PRO A 20 10.60 -6.99 7.85
N GLU A 21 10.45 -8.15 8.48
CA GLU A 21 10.08 -9.43 7.88
C GLU A 21 8.60 -9.46 7.49
N ARG A 22 7.77 -8.59 8.09
CA ARG A 22 6.34 -8.46 7.77
C ARG A 22 6.03 -7.41 6.69
N ARG A 23 7.05 -6.71 6.16
CA ARG A 23 6.90 -5.77 5.04
C ARG A 23 6.19 -6.34 3.79
N PRO A 24 6.36 -7.63 3.40
CA PRO A 24 5.69 -8.17 2.21
C PRO A 24 4.15 -8.19 2.29
N ALA A 25 3.57 -8.07 3.48
CA ALA A 25 2.12 -8.01 3.67
C ALA A 25 1.50 -6.67 3.22
N LEU A 26 2.32 -5.62 3.10
CA LEU A 26 1.87 -4.27 2.75
C LEU A 26 2.00 -4.02 1.25
N ARG A 27 1.20 -4.72 0.45
CA ARG A 27 1.15 -4.50 -0.99
C ARG A 27 0.36 -3.23 -1.30
N THR A 28 1.00 -2.27 -1.96
CA THR A 28 0.36 -1.05 -2.46
C THR A 28 -0.08 -1.23 -3.91
N LEU A 29 -1.27 -0.70 -4.24
CA LEU A 29 -1.75 -0.63 -5.62
C LEU A 29 -1.17 0.59 -6.34
N ASN A 30 -0.98 0.50 -7.65
CA ASN A 30 -0.55 1.66 -8.44
C ASN A 30 -1.63 2.74 -8.40
N GLY A 31 -1.21 4.00 -8.27
CA GLY A 31 -2.12 5.14 -8.18
C GLY A 31 -2.89 5.22 -6.85
N CYS A 32 -2.62 4.36 -5.86
CA CYS A 32 -3.32 4.44 -4.59
C CYS A 32 -2.89 5.65 -3.75
N ILE A 33 -3.81 6.16 -2.93
CA ILE A 33 -3.59 7.24 -1.97
C ILE A 33 -3.72 6.66 -0.57
N SER A 34 -2.74 6.97 0.29
CA SER A 34 -2.77 6.66 1.72
C SER A 34 -2.60 7.96 2.50
N THR A 35 -3.34 8.11 3.59
CA THR A 35 -3.29 9.31 4.44
C THR A 35 -2.78 8.96 5.81
N PHE A 36 -1.86 9.80 6.29
CA PHE A 36 -1.19 9.65 7.57
C PHE A 36 -1.26 10.97 8.30
N GLU A 37 -1.45 10.90 9.60
CA GLU A 37 -1.43 12.03 10.51
C GLU A 37 -0.26 11.87 11.47
N ARG A 38 0.37 12.98 11.85
CA ARG A 38 1.39 13.00 12.90
C ARG A 38 0.88 13.82 14.08
N VAL A 39 0.69 13.19 15.24
CA VAL A 39 0.17 13.80 16.46
C VAL A 39 1.14 13.49 17.59
N ASP A 40 1.59 14.52 18.33
CA ASP A 40 2.51 14.37 19.47
C ASP A 40 3.79 13.58 19.17
N GLY A 41 4.26 13.66 17.92
CA GLY A 41 5.46 12.94 17.46
C GLY A 41 5.18 11.55 16.87
N ASP A 42 4.02 10.96 17.17
CA ASP A 42 3.58 9.66 16.70
C ASP A 42 2.86 9.72 15.35
N TRP A 43 3.02 8.68 14.55
CA TRP A 43 2.33 8.54 13.27
C TRP A 43 1.08 7.69 13.42
N ARG A 44 -0.02 8.14 12.81
CA ARG A 44 -1.28 7.42 12.70
C ARG A 44 -1.63 7.26 11.23
N MET A 45 -2.07 6.07 10.84
CA MET A 45 -2.56 5.81 9.50
C MET A 45 -4.07 5.95 9.48
N LEU A 46 -4.59 6.88 8.67
CA LEU A 46 -6.02 7.13 8.55
C LEU A 46 -6.63 6.32 7.40
N THR A 47 -5.93 6.27 6.27
CA THR A 47 -6.31 5.44 5.11
C THR A 47 -5.10 4.74 4.52
N PHE A 48 -5.30 3.52 4.03
CA PHE A 48 -4.28 2.73 3.36
C PHE A 48 -4.75 2.32 1.97
N GLY A 49 -3.95 2.62 0.95
CA GLY A 49 -4.12 2.05 -0.39
C GLY A 49 -5.41 2.41 -1.12
N SER A 50 -6.04 3.55 -0.83
CA SER A 50 -7.31 3.94 -1.46
C SER A 50 -7.14 4.20 -2.97
N VAL A 51 -7.95 3.52 -3.78
CA VAL A 51 -8.04 3.69 -5.23
C VAL A 51 -9.43 4.19 -5.66
N ALA A 52 -10.25 4.69 -4.72
CA ALA A 52 -11.64 5.04 -4.98
C ALA A 52 -11.83 6.05 -6.14
N HIS A 53 -10.87 6.96 -6.30
CA HIS A 53 -10.86 7.95 -7.40
C HIS A 53 -10.63 7.35 -8.79
N LEU A 54 -10.12 6.12 -8.87
CA LEU A 54 -9.95 5.39 -10.14
C LEU A 54 -11.24 4.71 -10.60
N GLY A 55 -12.33 4.78 -9.81
CA GLY A 55 -13.62 4.18 -10.14
C GLY A 55 -13.62 2.65 -10.17
N HIS A 56 -12.57 2.00 -9.66
CA HIS A 56 -12.39 0.54 -9.73
C HIS A 56 -12.32 -0.07 -8.33
N ASP A 57 -13.16 -1.07 -8.09
CA ASP A 57 -12.93 -2.09 -7.06
C ASP A 57 -11.84 -3.02 -7.61
N PRO A 58 -10.62 -3.02 -7.07
CA PRO A 58 -9.52 -3.77 -7.66
C PRO A 58 -9.83 -5.26 -7.58
N ALA A 59 -10.25 -5.84 -8.71
CA ALA A 59 -10.34 -7.28 -8.84
C ALA A 59 -9.00 -7.90 -8.39
N PRO A 60 -9.01 -9.01 -7.64
CA PRO A 60 -7.78 -9.64 -7.19
C PRO A 60 -6.90 -9.92 -8.40
N ARG A 61 -5.69 -9.36 -8.39
CA ARG A 61 -4.73 -9.56 -9.48
C ARG A 61 -4.46 -11.07 -9.59
N PRO A 62 -4.60 -11.68 -10.78
CA PRO A 62 -4.36 -13.11 -10.92
C PRO A 62 -2.89 -13.43 -10.56
N PRO A 63 -2.62 -14.65 -10.08
CA PRO A 63 -1.27 -15.05 -9.70
C PRO A 63 -0.31 -14.90 -10.88
N PRO A 64 0.97 -14.57 -10.62
CA PRO A 64 1.97 -14.48 -11.68
C PRO A 64 2.02 -15.80 -12.47
N GLY A 65 1.78 -15.73 -13.78
CA GLY A 65 1.70 -16.90 -14.68
C GLY A 65 0.33 -17.16 -15.31
N ALA A 66 -0.73 -16.43 -14.90
CA ALA A 66 -2.08 -16.64 -15.45
C ALA A 66 -2.36 -15.99 -16.82
N LEU A 67 -1.35 -15.41 -17.49
CA LEU A 67 -1.48 -15.03 -18.90
C LEU A 67 -1.12 -16.24 -19.76
N SER A 68 -2.09 -17.13 -19.96
CA SER A 68 -2.03 -18.17 -20.99
C SER A 68 -3.14 -17.94 -22.00
N SER A 69 -2.71 -17.77 -23.25
CA SER A 69 -3.46 -18.10 -24.47
C SER A 69 -4.62 -17.19 -24.84
N ALA A 70 -4.30 -16.14 -25.59
CA ALA A 70 -5.14 -15.67 -26.69
C ALA A 70 -4.28 -15.69 -27.96
#